data_AF-A0A293LT93-F1
#
_entry.id   AF-A0A293LT93-F1
#
_cell.length_a   1.000
_cell.length_b   1.000
_cell.length_c   1.000
_cell.angle_alpha   90.00
_cell.angle_beta   90.00
_cell.angle_gamma   90.00
#
_symmetry.space_group_name_H-M   'P 1'
#
loop_
_entity.id
_entity.type
_entity.pdbx_description
1 polymer ?
#
loop_
_entity_poly.entity_id
_entity_poly.type
_entity_poly.pdbx_seq_one_letter_code
_entity_poly.pdbx_strand_id
1 'polypeptide(L)'
;MGMPLDVFVKEPDDLPSFSFQVSFAFLSALGGIFTVAEILCGVLTFALAYSGRSYHYELSHLVVKVEPSGDVIFMIIVSFLYWFVSALILASALLSNTGTHVTTTFFYLLFQAFGFVFYMCGGVSLMAVEKTQAVLIAAGVFAVLSAILHGCHSLLTYRRKE
;
A
#
# COMPACT_ATOMS: atom_id res chain seq x y z
N MET A 1 28.38 40.00 40.02
CA MET A 1 27.45 38.86 40.22
C MET A 1 27.53 37.99 38.98
N GLY A 2 28.38 36.95 39.00
CA GLY A 2 28.43 35.95 37.94
C GLY A 2 27.64 34.73 38.39
N MET A 3 26.68 34.28 37.59
CA MET A 3 26.00 33.00 37.82
C MET A 3 26.98 31.85 37.54
N PRO A 4 27.01 30.79 38.36
CA PRO A 4 27.81 29.62 38.05
C PRO A 4 27.13 28.86 36.92
N LEU A 5 27.90 28.63 35.86
CA LEU A 5 27.47 28.04 34.60
C LEU A 5 27.73 26.52 34.61
N ASP A 6 27.35 25.86 35.71
CA ASP A 6 27.58 24.41 35.88
C ASP A 6 26.26 23.71 36.22
N VAL A 7 25.27 23.84 35.34
CA VAL A 7 24.23 22.82 35.23
C VAL A 7 24.68 21.89 34.12
N PHE A 8 25.55 20.94 34.48
CA PHE A 8 25.73 19.74 33.67
C PHE A 8 24.36 19.06 33.59
N VAL A 9 23.65 19.33 32.50
CA VAL A 9 22.55 18.49 32.06
C VAL A 9 23.18 17.13 31.82
N LYS A 10 22.96 16.21 32.75
CA LYS A 10 23.32 14.80 32.56
C LYS A 10 22.52 14.35 31.33
N GLU A 11 23.19 14.25 30.18
CA GLU A 11 22.60 13.59 29.02
C GLU A 11 22.11 12.22 29.50
N PRO A 12 20.86 11.85 29.24
CA PRO A 12 20.39 10.53 29.62
C PRO A 12 21.26 9.51 28.88
N ASP A 13 22.13 8.82 29.63
CA ASP A 13 23.12 7.85 29.14
C ASP A 13 22.51 6.67 28.37
N ASP A 14 21.18 6.53 28.37
CA ASP A 14 20.45 5.49 27.65
C ASP A 14 19.32 6.10 26.81
N LEU A 15 19.68 6.73 25.69
CA LEU A 15 18.73 6.81 24.57
C LEU A 15 18.40 5.36 24.16
N PRO A 16 17.11 4.99 23.99
CA PRO A 16 16.75 3.63 23.60
C PRO A 16 17.48 3.30 22.29
N SER A 17 18.45 2.38 22.38
CA SER A 17 19.17 1.92 21.20
C SER A 17 18.17 1.24 20.27
N PHE A 18 18.08 1.74 19.04
CA PHE A 18 17.29 1.07 18.00
C PHE A 18 17.99 -0.24 17.66
N SER A 19 17.60 -1.32 18.35
CA SER A 19 18.02 -2.66 18.01
C SER A 19 17.13 -3.18 16.88
N PHE A 20 17.75 -3.45 15.74
CA PHE A 20 17.09 -4.08 14.60
C PHE A 20 17.35 -5.57 14.66
N GLN A 21 16.29 -6.37 14.72
CA GLN A 21 16.37 -7.81 14.57
C GLN A 21 15.38 -8.24 13.50
N VAL A 22 15.87 -8.94 12.48
CA VAL A 22 15.01 -9.46 11.42
C VAL A 22 14.20 -10.64 11.97
N SER A 23 12.89 -10.46 12.11
CA SER A 23 11.98 -11.52 12.53
C SER A 23 11.13 -12.01 11.37
N PHE A 24 11.38 -13.25 10.93
CA PHE A 24 10.58 -13.91 9.89
C PHE A 24 9.24 -14.44 10.41
N ALA A 25 9.00 -14.39 11.73
CA ALA A 25 7.78 -14.88 12.35
C ALA A 25 6.51 -14.21 11.79
N PHE A 26 6.61 -12.93 11.41
CA PHE A 26 5.51 -12.20 10.79
C PHE A 26 5.18 -12.72 9.38
N LEU A 27 6.18 -13.08 8.57
CA LEU A 27 5.97 -13.61 7.21
C LEU A 27 5.30 -14.99 7.23
N SER A 28 5.58 -15.80 8.26
CA SER A 28 4.90 -17.09 8.45
C SER A 28 3.48 -16.96 9.00
N ALA A 29 3.10 -15.79 9.52
CA ALA A 29 1.75 -15.54 10.02
C ALA A 29 0.80 -15.19 8.88
N LEU A 30 -0.48 -15.54 9.04
CA LEU A 30 -1.52 -15.28 8.04
C LEU A 30 -1.53 -13.80 7.61
N GLY A 31 -1.44 -12.87 8.56
CA GLY A 31 -1.37 -11.43 8.26
C GLY A 31 -0.20 -11.04 7.37
N GLY A 32 1.00 -11.61 7.58
CA GLY A 32 2.16 -11.33 6.73
C GLY A 32 1.97 -11.86 5.31
N ILE A 33 1.36 -13.04 5.14
CA ILE A 33 1.03 -13.61 3.83
C ILE A 33 0.05 -12.70 3.07
N PHE A 34 -0.99 -12.21 3.74
CA PHE A 34 -1.94 -11.26 3.15
C PHE A 34 -1.26 -9.94 2.77
N THR A 35 -0.41 -9.37 3.63
CA THR A 35 0.34 -8.14 3.29
C THR A 35 1.24 -8.33 2.08
N VAL A 36 1.93 -9.45 1.95
CA VAL A 36 2.74 -9.75 0.76
C VAL A 36 1.87 -9.86 -0.48
N ALA A 37 0.73 -10.56 -0.40
CA ALA A 37 -0.21 -10.67 -1.51
C ALA A 37 -0.78 -9.30 -1.94
N GLU A 38 -1.11 -8.44 -0.98
CA GLU A 38 -1.57 -7.05 -1.21
C GLU A 38 -0.50 -6.24 -1.96
N ILE A 39 0.76 -6.33 -1.53
CA ILE A 39 1.86 -5.64 -2.20
C ILE A 39 2.00 -6.12 -3.64
N LEU A 40 1.99 -7.44 -3.87
CA LEU A 40 2.12 -8.00 -5.21
C LEU A 40 0.95 -7.57 -6.12
N CYS A 41 -0.29 -7.68 -5.64
CA CYS A 41 -1.47 -7.27 -6.41
C CYS A 41 -1.46 -5.75 -6.67
N GLY A 42 -1.08 -4.94 -5.68
CA GLY A 42 -1.00 -3.49 -5.81
C GLY A 42 0.09 -3.05 -6.80
N VAL A 43 1.27 -3.68 -6.78
CA VAL A 43 2.34 -3.42 -7.76
C VAL A 43 1.91 -3.80 -9.17
N LEU A 44 1.25 -4.96 -9.35
CA LEU A 44 0.72 -5.38 -10.65
C LEU A 44 -0.35 -4.42 -11.15
N THR A 45 -1.29 -4.03 -10.29
CA THR A 45 -2.33 -3.03 -10.59
C THR A 45 -1.69 -1.71 -11.04
N PHE A 46 -0.70 -1.22 -10.29
CA PHE A 46 0.03 0.00 -10.61
C PHE A 46 0.73 -0.10 -11.97
N ALA A 47 1.50 -1.18 -12.20
CA ALA A 47 2.25 -1.37 -13.43
C ALA A 47 1.33 -1.42 -14.65
N LEU A 48 0.22 -2.16 -14.55
CA LEU A 48 -0.76 -2.28 -15.63
C LEU A 48 -1.49 -0.96 -15.88
N ALA A 49 -2.02 -0.31 -14.85
CA ALA A 49 -2.70 0.98 -14.98
C ALA A 49 -1.76 2.06 -15.54
N TYR A 50 -0.50 2.09 -15.08
CA TYR A 50 0.52 2.99 -15.61
C TYR A 50 0.83 2.66 -17.07
N SER A 51 0.99 1.39 -17.44
CA SER A 51 1.28 1.01 -18.82
C SER A 51 0.13 1.32 -19.78
N GLY A 52 -1.12 1.16 -19.35
CA GLY A 52 -2.33 1.45 -20.13
C GLY A 52 -2.75 2.92 -20.12
N ARG A 53 -1.96 3.83 -19.53
CA ARG A 53 -2.34 5.24 -19.32
C ARG A 53 -2.36 6.09 -20.60
N SER A 54 -1.60 5.71 -21.62
CA SER A 54 -1.47 6.52 -22.84
C SER A 54 -1.78 5.66 -24.05
N TYR A 55 -2.78 6.09 -24.81
CA TYR A 55 -3.12 5.50 -26.09
C TYR A 55 -2.48 6.31 -27.20
N HIS A 56 -1.77 5.60 -28.07
CA HIS A 56 -1.20 6.14 -29.30
C HIS A 56 -2.06 5.63 -30.46
N TYR A 57 -2.84 6.53 -31.04
CA TYR A 57 -3.51 6.25 -32.32
C TYR A 57 -2.59 6.73 -33.44
N GLU A 58 -2.10 5.79 -34.24
CA GLU A 58 -1.39 6.09 -35.48
C GLU A 58 -2.37 6.08 -36.64
N LEU A 59 -2.90 7.26 -37.00
CA LEU A 59 -3.67 7.43 -38.23
C LEU A 59 -2.73 7.93 -39.32
N SER A 60 -2.19 7.02 -40.13
CA SER A 60 -1.42 7.25 -41.38
C SER A 60 -0.16 8.14 -41.27
N HIS A 61 -0.30 9.39 -40.80
CA HIS A 61 0.77 10.37 -40.58
C HIS A 61 0.57 11.21 -39.30
N LEU A 62 -0.48 10.97 -38.51
CA LEU A 62 -0.78 11.71 -37.29
C LEU A 62 -0.76 10.75 -36.08
N VAL A 63 0.13 11.02 -35.12
CA VAL A 63 0.16 10.36 -33.82
C VAL A 63 -0.68 11.18 -32.86
N VAL A 64 -1.89 10.74 -32.56
CA VAL A 64 -2.74 11.38 -31.54
C VAL A 64 -2.47 10.70 -30.21
N LYS A 65 -1.90 11.45 -29.28
CA LYS A 65 -1.70 11.02 -27.89
C LYS A 65 -2.90 11.50 -27.07
N VAL A 66 -3.67 10.56 -26.54
CA VAL A 66 -4.82 10.87 -25.68
C VAL A 66 -4.35 10.92 -24.23
N GLU A 67 -4.80 11.92 -23.48
CA GLU A 67 -4.52 12.05 -22.04
C GLU A 67 -5.16 10.89 -21.25
N PRO A 68 -4.55 10.48 -20.13
CA PRO A 68 -5.11 9.43 -19.29
C PRO A 68 -6.46 9.86 -18.71
N SER A 69 -7.43 8.96 -18.72
CA SER A 69 -8.73 9.20 -18.08
C SER A 69 -8.58 9.32 -16.56
N GLY A 70 -9.52 10.03 -15.94
CA GLY A 70 -9.52 10.23 -14.48
C GLY A 70 -9.49 8.93 -13.68
N ASP A 71 -10.16 7.88 -14.16
CA ASP A 71 -10.20 6.56 -13.51
C ASP A 71 -8.81 5.89 -13.49
N VAL A 72 -8.05 6.03 -14.57
CA VAL A 72 -6.70 5.49 -14.68
C VAL A 72 -5.75 6.24 -13.73
N ILE A 73 -5.84 7.58 -13.70
CA ILE A 73 -5.05 8.39 -12.78
C ILE A 73 -5.37 8.03 -11.33
N PHE A 74 -6.67 7.92 -10.99
CA PHE A 74 -7.11 7.51 -9.67
C PHE A 74 -6.51 6.16 -9.27
N MET A 75 -6.59 5.16 -10.14
CA MET A 75 -6.05 3.83 -9.84
C MET A 75 -4.53 3.82 -9.71
N ILE A 76 -3.79 4.59 -10.53
CA ILE A 76 -2.34 4.73 -10.40
C ILE A 76 -1.98 5.28 -9.01
N ILE A 77 -2.67 6.33 -8.56
CA ILE A 77 -2.40 6.95 -7.25
C ILE A 77 -2.75 6.00 -6.11
N VAL A 78 -3.95 5.42 -6.14
CA VAL A 78 -4.42 4.48 -5.10
C VAL A 78 -3.47 3.29 -5.03
N SER A 79 -3.20 2.64 -6.15
CA SER A 79 -2.35 1.45 -6.16
C SER A 79 -0.95 1.75 -5.63
N PHE A 80 -0.34 2.86 -6.06
CA PHE A 80 0.96 3.30 -5.57
C PHE A 80 0.99 3.50 -4.06
N LEU A 81 0.05 4.28 -3.52
CA LEU A 81 -0.01 4.60 -2.10
C LEU A 81 -0.19 3.34 -1.25
N TYR A 82 -1.11 2.45 -1.65
CA TYR A 82 -1.41 1.26 -0.86
C TYR A 82 -0.29 0.23 -0.89
N TRP A 83 0.29 -0.11 -2.05
CA TRP A 83 1.39 -1.08 -2.06
C TRP A 83 2.61 -0.54 -1.32
N PHE A 84 2.90 0.77 -1.44
CA PHE A 84 4.02 1.40 -0.76
C PHE A 84 3.84 1.41 0.75
N VAL A 85 2.67 1.81 1.25
CA VAL A 85 2.38 1.80 2.69
C VAL A 85 2.37 0.36 3.23
N SER A 86 1.82 -0.61 2.49
CA SER A 86 1.89 -2.02 2.88
C SER A 86 3.35 -2.52 2.95
N ALA A 87 4.22 -2.09 2.04
CA ALA A 87 5.65 -2.41 2.09
C ALA A 87 6.34 -1.79 3.32
N LEU A 88 5.99 -0.56 3.69
CA LEU A 88 6.48 0.07 4.93
C LEU A 88 5.99 -0.67 6.18
N ILE A 89 4.72 -1.09 6.20
CA ILE A 89 4.18 -1.89 7.31
C ILE A 89 4.90 -3.23 7.41
N LEU A 90 5.11 -3.93 6.29
CA LEU A 90 5.86 -5.18 6.25
C LEU A 90 7.31 -5.00 6.75
N ALA A 91 8.00 -3.98 6.25
CA ALA A 91 9.36 -3.65 6.69
C ALA A 91 9.39 -3.34 8.19
N SER A 92 8.43 -2.57 8.70
CA SER A 92 8.32 -2.26 10.13
C SER A 92 8.09 -3.52 10.97
N ALA A 93 7.28 -4.46 10.48
CA ALA A 93 7.00 -5.73 11.17
C ALA A 93 8.20 -6.69 11.16
N LEU A 94 9.02 -6.64 10.11
CA LEU A 94 10.25 -7.44 9.99
C LEU A 94 11.39 -6.90 10.85
N LEU A 95 11.47 -5.57 11.01
CA LEU A 95 12.61 -4.90 11.65
C LEU A 95 12.35 -4.50 13.10
N SER A 96 11.09 -4.44 13.55
CA SER A 96 10.75 -4.00 14.89
C SER A 96 11.01 -5.08 15.94
N ASN A 97 11.85 -4.74 16.92
CA ASN A 97 12.06 -5.49 18.16
C ASN A 97 11.16 -5.02 19.32
N THR A 98 10.26 -4.05 19.07
CA THR A 98 9.34 -3.54 20.10
C THR A 98 8.00 -4.28 20.01
N GLY A 99 7.39 -4.57 21.17
CA GLY A 99 6.12 -5.31 21.25
C GLY A 99 4.89 -4.59 20.65
N THR A 100 5.06 -3.39 20.10
CA THR A 100 4.00 -2.61 19.46
C THR A 100 4.12 -2.70 17.95
N HIS A 101 3.38 -3.63 17.34
CA HIS A 101 3.32 -3.76 15.89
C HIS A 101 2.25 -2.83 15.31
N VAL A 102 2.58 -2.11 14.23
CA VAL A 102 1.60 -1.25 13.50
C VAL A 102 0.33 -2.03 13.14
N THR A 103 0.46 -3.34 12.87
CA THR A 103 -0.62 -4.25 12.52
C THR A 103 -1.68 -4.46 13.61
N THR A 104 -1.42 -4.08 14.86
CA THR A 104 -2.40 -4.15 15.96
C THR A 104 -3.17 -2.84 16.17
N THR A 105 -2.79 -1.77 15.48
CA THR A 105 -3.38 -0.44 15.69
C THR A 105 -4.76 -0.28 15.03
N PHE A 106 -5.52 0.75 15.42
CA PHE A 106 -6.77 1.11 14.71
C PHE A 106 -6.47 1.70 13.32
N PHE A 107 -5.33 2.39 13.17
CA PHE A 107 -4.84 2.86 11.88
C PHE A 107 -4.75 1.72 10.86
N TYR A 108 -4.18 0.58 11.26
CA TYR A 108 -4.06 -0.58 10.36
C TYR A 108 -5.42 -1.12 9.90
N LEU A 109 -6.41 -1.18 10.79
CA LEU A 109 -7.77 -1.58 10.45
C LEU A 109 -8.40 -0.61 9.43
N LEU A 110 -8.28 0.70 9.67
CA LEU A 110 -8.78 1.72 8.74
C LEU A 110 -8.07 1.64 7.39
N PHE A 111 -6.75 1.49 7.39
CA PHE A 111 -5.97 1.30 6.17
C PHE A 111 -6.50 0.13 5.35
N GLN A 112 -6.73 -1.02 5.98
CA GLN A 112 -7.30 -2.19 5.28
C GLN A 112 -8.74 -1.96 4.80
N ALA A 113 -9.60 -1.34 5.61
CA ALA A 113 -10.97 -1.03 5.23
C ALA A 113 -11.07 -0.04 4.04
N PHE A 114 -10.29 1.05 4.06
CA PHE A 114 -10.26 2.01 2.95
C PHE A 114 -9.55 1.45 1.72
N GLY A 115 -8.56 0.57 1.91
CA GLY A 115 -7.95 -0.20 0.82
C GLY A 115 -9.00 -1.00 0.06
N PHE A 116 -9.88 -1.73 0.77
CA PHE A 116 -11.01 -2.42 0.17
C PHE A 116 -11.89 -1.48 -0.67
N VAL A 117 -12.36 -0.37 -0.07
CA VAL A 117 -13.28 0.55 -0.75
C VAL A 117 -12.66 1.16 -2.01
N PHE A 118 -11.45 1.70 -1.93
CA PHE A 118 -10.85 2.41 -3.06
C PHE A 118 -10.42 1.49 -4.19
N TYR A 119 -9.86 0.31 -3.88
CA TYR A 119 -9.54 -0.68 -4.91
C TYR A 119 -10.81 -1.26 -5.56
N MET A 120 -11.91 -1.45 -4.81
CA MET A 120 -13.18 -1.88 -5.41
C MET A 120 -13.71 -0.83 -6.38
N CYS A 121 -13.82 0.43 -5.93
CA CYS A 121 -14.37 1.51 -6.75
C CYS A 121 -13.58 1.70 -8.05
N GLY A 122 -12.25 1.82 -7.96
CA GLY A 122 -11.45 2.04 -9.16
C GLY A 122 -11.27 0.77 -10.00
N GLY A 123 -11.24 -0.42 -9.38
CA GLY A 123 -11.16 -1.68 -10.10
C GLY A 123 -12.38 -1.93 -10.98
N VAL A 124 -13.58 -1.69 -10.44
CA VAL A 124 -14.83 -1.74 -11.22
C VAL A 124 -14.83 -0.68 -12.33
N SER A 125 -14.35 0.54 -12.05
CA SER A 125 -14.24 1.60 -13.07
C SER A 125 -13.32 1.19 -14.23
N LEU A 126 -12.15 0.61 -13.94
CA LEU A 126 -11.22 0.11 -14.96
C LEU A 126 -11.71 -1.16 -15.69
N MET A 127 -12.72 -1.85 -15.18
CA MET A 127 -13.38 -2.93 -15.94
C MET A 127 -14.52 -2.41 -16.82
N ALA A 128 -15.01 -1.20 -16.58
CA ALA A 128 -16.07 -0.56 -17.35
C ALA A 128 -15.58 0.18 -18.60
N VAL A 129 -14.26 0.29 -18.81
CA VAL A 129 -13.68 0.83 -20.06
C VAL A 129 -13.98 -0.07 -21.26
N GLU A 130 -13.79 0.48 -22.46
CA GLU A 130 -14.04 -0.22 -23.71
C GLU A 130 -13.26 -1.54 -23.80
N LYS A 131 -13.89 -2.56 -24.41
CA LYS A 131 -13.35 -3.93 -24.52
C LYS A 131 -11.99 -4.03 -25.21
N THR A 132 -11.61 -3.01 -25.98
CA THR A 132 -10.33 -2.90 -26.69
C THR A 132 -9.16 -2.58 -25.74
N GLN A 133 -9.44 -2.15 -24.51
CA GLN A 133 -8.44 -1.74 -23.52
C GLN A 133 -8.08 -2.88 -22.55
N ALA A 134 -7.66 -4.03 -23.09
CA ALA A 134 -7.39 -5.26 -22.34
C ALA A 134 -6.41 -5.07 -21.16
N VAL A 135 -5.41 -4.19 -21.31
CA VAL A 135 -4.43 -3.88 -20.24
C VAL A 135 -5.10 -3.18 -19.04
N LEU A 136 -6.03 -2.26 -19.29
CA LEU A 136 -6.76 -1.57 -18.22
C LEU A 136 -7.79 -2.50 -17.57
N ILE A 137 -8.45 -3.35 -18.36
CA ILE A 137 -9.34 -4.39 -17.81
C ILE A 137 -8.55 -5.33 -16.88
N ALA A 138 -7.36 -5.76 -17.29
CA ALA A 138 -6.48 -6.56 -16.45
C ALA A 138 -6.07 -5.80 -15.17
N ALA A 139 -5.72 -4.51 -15.27
CA ALA A 139 -5.47 -3.67 -14.10
C ALA A 139 -6.69 -3.62 -13.16
N GLY A 140 -7.90 -3.49 -13.72
CA GLY A 140 -9.16 -3.52 -12.96
C GLY A 140 -9.39 -4.85 -12.23
N VAL A 141 -9.07 -5.97 -12.85
CA VAL A 141 -9.14 -7.31 -12.19
C VAL A 141 -8.17 -7.40 -11.02
N PHE A 142 -6.91 -6.99 -11.19
CA PHE A 142 -5.94 -6.98 -10.10
C PHE A 142 -6.31 -6.01 -8.98
N ALA A 143 -6.93 -4.87 -9.33
CA ALA A 143 -7.47 -3.94 -8.35
C ALA A 143 -8.58 -4.60 -7.51
N VAL A 144 -9.54 -5.31 -8.13
CA VAL A 144 -10.58 -6.04 -7.39
C VAL A 144 -10.00 -7.14 -6.50
N LEU A 145 -8.99 -7.87 -6.98
CA LEU A 145 -8.27 -8.85 -6.16
C LEU A 145 -7.62 -8.18 -4.94
N SER A 146 -6.96 -7.03 -5.15
CA SER A 146 -6.36 -6.24 -4.06
C SER A 146 -7.42 -5.79 -3.05
N ALA A 147 -8.58 -5.35 -3.52
CA ALA A 147 -9.69 -5.03 -2.63
C ALA A 147 -10.10 -6.22 -1.77
N ILE A 148 -10.33 -7.40 -2.37
CA ILE A 148 -10.72 -8.60 -1.63
C ILE A 148 -9.69 -8.92 -0.55
N LEU A 149 -8.39 -8.84 -0.86
CA LEU A 149 -7.32 -9.04 0.11
C LEU A 149 -7.42 -8.06 1.28
N HIS A 150 -7.51 -6.76 0.99
CA HIS A 150 -7.68 -5.71 2.00
C HIS A 150 -8.94 -5.95 2.87
N GLY A 151 -10.05 -6.38 2.27
CA GLY A 151 -11.30 -6.69 2.97
C GLY A 151 -11.16 -7.89 3.90
N CYS A 152 -10.58 -8.98 3.42
CA CYS A 152 -10.26 -10.16 4.24
C CYS A 152 -9.31 -9.80 5.39
N HIS A 153 -8.29 -8.98 5.13
CA HIS A 153 -7.34 -8.55 6.14
C HIS A 153 -8.00 -7.70 7.22
N SER A 154 -8.88 -6.78 6.83
CA SER A 154 -9.67 -5.97 7.76
C SER A 154 -10.53 -6.85 8.68
N LEU A 155 -11.28 -7.81 8.09
CA LEU A 155 -12.11 -8.76 8.84
C LEU A 155 -11.29 -9.61 9.84
N LEU A 156 -10.15 -10.14 9.41
CA LEU A 156 -9.27 -10.93 10.28
C LEU A 156 -8.66 -10.09 11.40
N THR A 157 -8.27 -8.86 11.10
CA THR A 157 -7.70 -7.92 12.09
C THR A 157 -8.74 -7.53 13.13
N TYR A 158 -9.98 -7.27 12.69
CA TYR A 158 -11.10 -6.96 13.59
C TYR A 158 -11.41 -8.14 14.52
N ARG A 159 -11.56 -9.35 13.96
CA ARG A 159 -11.85 -10.57 14.74
C ARG A 159 -10.79 -10.95 15.76
N ARG A 160 -9.53 -10.52 15.57
CA ARG A 160 -8.44 -10.79 16.51
C ARG A 160 -8.46 -9.84 17.72
N LYS A 161 -9.24 -8.75 17.67
CA LYS A 161 -9.38 -7.78 18.77
C LYS A 161 -10.55 -8.10 19.70
N GLU A 162 -11.51 -8.90 19.25
CA GLU A 162 -12.58 -9.49 20.09
C GLU A 162 -12.09 -10.76 20.79
#